data_AF-A0A1B6M0E5-F1
#
_entry.id   AF-A0A1B6M0E5-F1
#
_cell.length_a   1.000
_cell.length_b   1.000
_cell.length_c   1.000
_cell.angle_alpha   90.00
_cell.angle_beta   90.00
_cell.angle_gamma   90.00
#
_symmetry.space_group_name_H-M   'P 1'
#
loop_
_entity.id
_entity.type
_entity.pdbx_description
1 polymer ?
#
loop_
_entity_poly.entity_id
_entity_poly.type
_entity_poly.pdbx_seq_one_letter_code
_entity_poly.pdbx_strand_id
1 'polypeptide(L)'
;MGSEHYCLRWNNHQNNLLGVFSQLLQDESLVDVTLACAEGHSIRAHKVVLSACSSYFQSLFVDHPGRHPIVILKDVSFSELRTLVEFMYRGEVNVEYCRLSALLNTAESLKVKGLAEMTHLHGGGRSSAPPRQDDSDPPRAAEPGSPAPRPDTPPPPPPPP
;
A
#
# COMPACT_ATOMS: atom_id res chain seq x y z
N MET A 1 -10.27 37.50 -22.21
CA MET A 1 -11.22 37.15 -21.13
C MET A 1 -10.65 35.92 -20.46
N GLY A 2 -10.33 35.99 -19.16
CA GLY A 2 -9.74 34.87 -18.44
C GLY A 2 -10.79 33.76 -18.29
N SER A 3 -10.40 32.52 -18.58
CA SER A 3 -11.26 31.36 -18.37
C SER A 3 -11.43 31.13 -16.86
N GLU A 4 -12.66 31.23 -16.38
CA GLU A 4 -13.01 30.84 -15.01
C GLU A 4 -12.96 29.31 -14.90
N HIS A 5 -12.31 28.81 -13.84
CA HIS A 5 -12.21 27.39 -13.55
C HIS A 5 -12.99 27.06 -12.28
N TYR A 6 -13.84 26.03 -12.34
CA TYR A 6 -14.62 25.54 -11.22
C TYR A 6 -14.14 24.16 -10.77
N CYS A 7 -14.07 23.94 -9.46
CA CYS A 7 -13.75 22.64 -8.85
C CYS A 7 -15.03 22.01 -8.29
N LEU A 8 -15.37 20.83 -8.80
CA LEU A 8 -16.51 20.04 -8.31
C LEU A 8 -15.99 18.89 -7.46
N ARG A 9 -16.60 18.69 -6.28
CA ARG A 9 -16.27 17.58 -5.38
C ARG A 9 -17.50 16.73 -5.15
N TRP A 10 -17.37 15.43 -5.35
CA TRP A 10 -18.38 14.47 -4.92
C TRP A 10 -18.06 13.99 -3.50
N ASN A 11 -18.88 14.44 -2.55
CA ASN A 11 -18.80 13.99 -1.16
C ASN A 11 -19.06 12.47 -1.08
N ASN A 12 -18.29 11.76 -0.27
CA ASN A 12 -18.35 10.30 -0.11
C ASN A 12 -17.97 9.46 -1.35
N HIS A 13 -17.36 10.05 -2.39
CA HIS A 13 -16.93 9.31 -3.57
C HIS A 13 -16.04 8.09 -3.23
N GLN A 14 -15.07 8.26 -2.33
CA GLN A 14 -14.17 7.18 -1.90
C GLN A 14 -14.94 6.02 -1.25
N ASN A 15 -15.82 6.32 -0.29
CA ASN A 15 -16.63 5.30 0.39
C ASN A 15 -17.58 4.59 -0.58
N ASN A 16 -18.18 5.33 -1.51
CA ASN A 16 -19.01 4.73 -2.56
C ASN A 16 -18.18 3.78 -3.43
N LEU A 17 -17.01 4.19 -3.89
CA LEU A 17 -16.15 3.39 -4.75
C LEU A 17 -15.70 2.09 -4.04
N LEU A 18 -15.26 2.19 -2.78
CA LEU A 18 -14.89 1.01 -1.96
C LEU A 18 -16.07 0.06 -1.74
N GLY A 19 -17.25 0.62 -1.45
CA GLY A 19 -18.48 -0.17 -1.30
C GLY A 19 -18.87 -0.91 -2.59
N VAL A 20 -18.78 -0.24 -3.73
CA VAL A 20 -19.07 -0.84 -5.05
C VAL A 20 -18.08 -1.96 -5.36
N PHE A 21 -16.77 -1.77 -5.18
CA PHE A 21 -15.79 -2.83 -5.43
C PHE A 21 -15.98 -4.03 -4.50
N SER A 22 -16.32 -3.79 -3.23
CA SER A 22 -16.64 -4.85 -2.28
C SER A 22 -17.85 -5.67 -2.73
N GLN A 23 -18.90 -5.01 -3.24
CA GLN A 23 -20.07 -5.67 -3.79
C GLN A 23 -19.74 -6.45 -5.07
N LEU A 24 -18.97 -5.87 -6.00
CA LEU A 24 -18.56 -6.55 -7.23
C LEU A 24 -17.77 -7.84 -6.93
N LEU A 25 -16.92 -7.83 -5.89
CA LEU A 25 -16.22 -9.02 -5.44
C LEU A 25 -17.19 -10.08 -4.90
N GLN A 26 -18.15 -9.67 -4.07
CA GLN A 26 -19.15 -10.58 -3.48
C GLN A 26 -20.04 -11.22 -4.55
N ASP A 27 -20.43 -10.44 -5.56
CA ASP A 27 -21.27 -10.90 -6.68
C ASP A 27 -20.45 -11.61 -7.79
N GLU A 28 -19.12 -11.69 -7.64
CA GLU A 28 -18.17 -12.14 -8.66
C GLU A 28 -18.38 -11.50 -10.04
N SER A 29 -18.84 -10.25 -10.04
CA SER A 29 -19.11 -9.46 -11.25
C SER A 29 -17.84 -8.74 -11.69
N LEU A 30 -17.58 -8.70 -13.00
CA LEU A 30 -16.38 -8.06 -13.59
C LEU A 30 -15.03 -8.62 -13.13
N VAL A 31 -15.03 -9.75 -12.41
CA VAL A 31 -13.80 -10.45 -12.03
C VAL A 31 -13.08 -10.96 -13.27
N ASP A 32 -11.77 -10.75 -13.30
CA ASP A 32 -10.93 -11.00 -14.47
C ASP A 32 -9.65 -11.75 -14.11
N VAL A 33 -9.57 -12.33 -12.90
CA VAL A 33 -8.51 -13.25 -12.46
C VAL A 33 -9.06 -14.27 -11.47
N THR A 34 -8.46 -15.45 -11.44
CA THR A 34 -8.68 -16.46 -10.39
C THR A 34 -7.38 -16.73 -9.66
N LEU A 35 -7.38 -16.62 -8.32
CA LEU A 35 -6.27 -17.00 -7.45
C LEU A 35 -6.57 -18.38 -6.87
N ALA A 36 -5.73 -19.38 -7.14
CA ALA A 36 -5.90 -20.75 -6.68
C ALA A 36 -4.84 -21.10 -5.62
N CYS A 37 -5.27 -21.72 -4.53
CA CYS A 37 -4.41 -22.29 -3.48
C CYS A 37 -4.19 -23.78 -3.71
N ALA A 38 -3.14 -24.34 -3.09
CA ALA A 38 -2.78 -25.76 -3.21
C ALA A 38 -3.89 -26.73 -2.77
N GLU A 39 -4.84 -26.28 -1.95
CA GLU A 39 -5.95 -27.08 -1.41
C GLU A 39 -7.15 -27.22 -2.38
N GLY A 40 -7.02 -26.78 -3.63
CA GLY A 40 -8.12 -26.82 -4.62
C GLY A 40 -9.16 -25.70 -4.44
N HIS A 41 -9.01 -24.87 -3.42
CA HIS A 41 -9.81 -23.66 -3.25
C HIS A 41 -9.28 -22.52 -4.13
N SER A 42 -10.20 -21.66 -4.59
CA SER A 42 -9.85 -20.50 -5.40
C SER A 42 -10.74 -19.29 -5.11
N ILE A 43 -10.23 -18.10 -5.39
CA ILE A 43 -10.93 -16.82 -5.26
C ILE A 43 -10.92 -16.13 -6.62
N ARG A 44 -12.10 -15.71 -7.10
CA ARG A 44 -12.21 -14.83 -8.27
C ARG A 44 -12.15 -13.38 -7.81
N ALA A 45 -11.39 -12.55 -8.51
CA ALA A 45 -11.14 -11.16 -8.11
C ALA A 45 -10.86 -10.26 -9.32
N HIS A 46 -10.62 -8.98 -9.05
CA HIS A 46 -10.27 -7.97 -10.03
C HIS A 46 -8.76 -7.70 -10.04
N LYS A 47 -8.11 -7.83 -11.20
CA LYS A 47 -6.68 -7.52 -11.40
C LYS A 47 -6.36 -6.10 -10.97
N VAL A 48 -7.26 -5.14 -11.23
CA VAL A 48 -7.03 -3.72 -10.93
C VAL A 48 -6.87 -3.49 -9.42
N VAL A 49 -7.73 -4.11 -8.59
CA VAL A 49 -7.68 -3.97 -7.14
C VAL A 49 -6.44 -4.68 -6.58
N LEU A 50 -6.19 -5.92 -7.03
CA LEU A 50 -4.99 -6.67 -6.63
C LEU A 50 -3.70 -5.91 -6.98
N SER A 51 -3.62 -5.31 -8.18
CA SER A 51 -2.45 -4.53 -8.61
C SER A 51 -2.28 -3.24 -7.82
N ALA A 52 -3.37 -2.57 -7.46
CA ALA A 52 -3.32 -1.36 -6.64
C ALA A 52 -2.74 -1.66 -5.25
N CYS A 53 -3.04 -2.83 -4.69
CA CYS A 53 -2.65 -3.22 -3.34
C CYS A 53 -1.38 -4.09 -3.27
N SER A 54 -0.91 -4.68 -4.37
CA SER A 54 0.25 -5.58 -4.39
C SER A 54 1.12 -5.32 -5.62
N SER A 55 2.40 -5.01 -5.39
CA SER A 55 3.37 -4.85 -6.48
C SER A 55 3.69 -6.18 -7.16
N TYR A 56 3.58 -7.31 -6.45
CA TYR A 56 3.70 -8.64 -7.04
C TYR A 56 2.61 -8.90 -8.09
N PHE A 57 1.33 -8.70 -7.72
CA PHE A 57 0.23 -8.90 -8.65
C PHE A 57 0.26 -7.89 -9.80
N GLN A 58 0.64 -6.64 -9.53
CA GLN A 58 0.82 -5.63 -10.56
C GLN A 58 1.83 -6.09 -11.62
N SER A 59 3.05 -6.45 -11.23
CA SER A 59 4.06 -6.96 -12.17
C SER A 59 3.57 -8.21 -12.89
N LEU A 60 2.99 -9.17 -12.16
CA LEU A 60 2.49 -10.41 -12.73
C LEU A 60 1.49 -10.19 -13.87
N PHE A 61 0.50 -9.30 -13.67
CA PHE A 61 -0.56 -9.06 -14.66
C PHE A 61 -0.13 -8.16 -15.82
N VAL A 62 0.84 -7.27 -15.59
CA VAL A 62 1.45 -6.47 -16.67
C VAL A 62 2.30 -7.36 -17.58
N ASP A 63 3.10 -8.25 -17.00
CA ASP A 63 4.01 -9.13 -17.74
C ASP A 63 3.27 -10.26 -18.47
N HIS A 64 2.10 -10.67 -17.95
CA HIS A 64 1.30 -11.77 -18.50
C HIS A 64 -0.12 -11.31 -18.84
N PRO A 65 -0.30 -10.56 -19.94
CA PRO A 65 -1.60 -10.05 -20.34
C PRO A 65 -2.49 -11.20 -20.80
N GLY A 66 -3.40 -11.64 -19.91
CA GLY A 66 -4.40 -12.66 -20.18
C GLY A 66 -5.81 -12.16 -19.84
N ARG A 67 -6.83 -12.66 -20.56
CA ARG A 67 -8.23 -12.27 -20.30
C ARG A 67 -8.66 -12.65 -18.88
N HIS A 68 -8.35 -13.88 -18.47
CA HIS A 68 -8.69 -14.41 -17.14
C HIS A 68 -7.63 -15.42 -16.67
N PRO A 69 -6.43 -14.98 -16.25
CA PRO A 69 -5.38 -15.89 -15.79
C PRO A 69 -5.79 -16.59 -14.49
N ILE A 70 -5.31 -17.83 -14.33
CA ILE A 70 -5.39 -18.57 -13.08
C ILE A 70 -4.00 -18.52 -12.44
N VAL A 71 -3.87 -17.81 -11.32
CA VAL A 71 -2.62 -17.66 -10.57
C VAL A 71 -2.59 -18.71 -9.47
N ILE A 72 -1.63 -19.63 -9.54
CA ILE A 72 -1.49 -20.69 -8.54
C ILE A 72 -0.49 -20.22 -7.48
N LEU A 73 -0.99 -19.98 -6.27
CA LEU A 73 -0.19 -19.57 -5.12
C LEU A 73 0.17 -20.82 -4.32
N LYS A 74 1.43 -21.25 -4.47
CA LYS A 74 2.03 -22.30 -3.65
C LYS A 74 2.32 -21.71 -2.27
N ASP A 75 2.15 -22.53 -1.24
CA ASP A 75 2.50 -22.18 0.14
C ASP A 75 1.67 -21.03 0.76
N VAL A 76 0.48 -20.76 0.20
CA VAL A 76 -0.50 -19.82 0.76
C VAL A 76 -1.77 -20.59 1.11
N SER A 77 -2.16 -20.57 2.38
CA SER A 77 -3.42 -21.18 2.80
C SER A 77 -4.61 -20.39 2.27
N PHE A 78 -5.73 -21.06 2.04
CA PHE A 78 -6.94 -20.39 1.58
C PHE A 78 -7.44 -19.35 2.60
N SER A 79 -7.26 -19.61 3.90
CA SER A 79 -7.64 -18.67 4.95
C SER A 79 -6.85 -17.37 4.87
N GLU A 80 -5.53 -17.44 4.68
CA GLU A 80 -4.68 -16.25 4.56
C GLU A 80 -5.01 -15.48 3.29
N LEU A 81 -5.13 -16.18 2.16
CA LEU A 81 -5.47 -15.55 0.89
C LEU A 81 -6.81 -14.80 0.97
N ARG A 82 -7.82 -15.44 1.56
CA ARG A 82 -9.14 -14.81 1.74
C ARG A 82 -9.04 -13.54 2.58
N THR A 83 -8.34 -13.59 3.71
CA THR A 83 -8.15 -12.43 4.59
C THR A 83 -7.37 -11.32 3.88
N LEU A 84 -6.34 -11.63 3.10
CA LEU A 84 -5.61 -10.62 2.32
C LEU A 84 -6.47 -9.99 1.24
N VAL A 85 -7.24 -10.78 0.50
CA VAL A 85 -8.17 -10.23 -0.50
C VAL A 85 -9.21 -9.35 0.18
N GLU A 86 -9.78 -9.75 1.30
CA GLU A 86 -10.71 -8.91 2.05
C GLU A 86 -10.08 -7.58 2.48
N PHE A 87 -8.84 -7.63 2.99
CA PHE A 87 -8.07 -6.43 3.33
C PHE A 87 -7.87 -5.51 2.13
N MET A 88 -7.58 -6.04 0.95
CA MET A 88 -7.39 -5.23 -0.27
C MET A 88 -8.67 -4.49 -0.70
N TYR A 89 -9.86 -5.04 -0.44
CA TYR A 89 -11.14 -4.42 -0.83
C TYR A 89 -11.73 -3.52 0.24
N ARG A 90 -11.45 -3.79 1.52
CA ARG A 90 -12.01 -3.03 2.66
C ARG A 90 -11.04 -2.00 3.24
N GLY A 91 -9.73 -2.22 3.09
CA GLY A 91 -8.68 -1.46 3.76
C GLY A 91 -8.38 -1.92 5.19
N GLU A 92 -9.19 -2.82 5.75
CA GLU A 92 -9.04 -3.34 7.11
C GLU A 92 -9.60 -4.76 7.24
N VAL A 93 -9.04 -5.55 8.16
CA VAL A 93 -9.51 -6.88 8.55
C VAL A 93 -9.23 -7.14 10.02
N ASN A 94 -10.06 -7.97 10.64
CA ASN A 94 -9.83 -8.48 12.00
C ASN A 94 -9.23 -9.87 11.93
N VAL A 95 -8.14 -10.10 12.66
CA VAL A 95 -7.36 -11.34 12.60
C VAL A 95 -7.04 -11.79 14.01
N GLU A 96 -7.18 -13.10 14.26
CA GLU A 96 -6.76 -13.70 15.53
C GLU A 96 -5.25 -13.59 15.71
N TYR A 97 -4.80 -13.33 16.94
CA TYR A 97 -3.37 -13.16 17.26
C TYR A 97 -2.52 -14.36 16.78
N CYS A 98 -3.02 -15.59 16.94
CA CYS A 98 -2.34 -16.80 16.50
C CYS A 98 -2.15 -16.91 14.98
N ARG A 99 -2.99 -16.23 14.18
CA ARG A 99 -2.91 -16.25 12.70
C ARG A 99 -2.17 -15.05 12.13
N LEU A 100 -1.95 -14.00 12.93
CA LEU A 100 -1.38 -12.74 12.48
C LEU A 100 -0.01 -12.93 11.82
N SER A 101 0.89 -13.68 12.45
CA SER A 101 2.25 -13.87 11.91
C SER A 101 2.24 -14.57 10.56
N ALA A 102 1.40 -15.60 10.39
CA ALA A 102 1.29 -16.34 9.14
C ALA A 102 0.69 -15.48 8.00
N LEU A 103 -0.32 -14.67 8.34
CA LEU A 103 -0.89 -13.68 7.43
C LEU A 103 0.14 -12.63 6.98
N LEU A 104 0.94 -12.09 7.91
CA LEU A 104 1.96 -11.08 7.60
C LEU A 104 3.08 -11.65 6.71
N ASN A 105 3.52 -12.88 6.96
CA ASN A 105 4.49 -13.56 6.10
C ASN A 105 3.95 -13.76 4.67
N THR A 106 2.66 -14.11 4.56
CA THR A 106 1.98 -14.22 3.26
C THR A 106 1.87 -12.86 2.58
N ALA A 107 1.51 -11.81 3.34
CA ALA A 107 1.41 -10.44 2.84
C ALA A 107 2.76 -9.93 2.31
N GLU A 108 3.85 -10.24 2.99
CA GLU A 108 5.22 -9.91 2.57
C GLU A 108 5.58 -10.63 1.27
N SER A 109 5.32 -11.95 1.20
CA SER A 109 5.58 -12.77 0.01
C SER A 109 4.83 -12.25 -1.23
N LEU A 110 3.58 -11.83 -1.03
CA LEU A 110 2.74 -11.22 -2.07
C LEU A 110 2.92 -9.70 -2.17
N LYS A 111 3.87 -9.10 -1.44
CA LYS A 111 4.18 -7.66 -1.44
C LYS A 111 2.94 -6.77 -1.30
N VAL A 112 2.05 -7.11 -0.36
CA VAL A 112 0.81 -6.38 -0.08
C VAL A 112 1.13 -5.10 0.70
N LYS A 113 0.80 -3.95 0.11
CA LYS A 113 1.02 -2.63 0.69
C LYS A 113 0.28 -2.50 2.02
N GLY A 114 0.89 -1.82 2.99
CA GLY A 114 0.33 -1.62 4.33
C GLY A 114 0.46 -2.81 5.28
N LEU A 115 0.72 -4.03 4.80
CA LEU A 115 0.95 -5.21 5.64
C LEU A 115 2.38 -5.75 5.54
N ALA A 116 2.98 -5.76 4.34
CA ALA A 116 4.34 -6.27 4.13
C ALA A 116 5.41 -5.54 4.96
N GLU A 117 5.20 -4.26 5.27
CA GLU A 117 6.13 -3.46 6.09
C GLU A 117 6.03 -3.80 7.59
N MET A 118 4.92 -4.40 8.03
CA MET A 118 4.69 -4.70 9.45
C MET A 118 5.43 -5.95 9.95
N THR A 119 5.87 -6.83 9.04
CA THR A 119 6.61 -8.05 9.40
C THR A 119 7.92 -7.74 10.13
N HIS A 120 8.58 -6.64 9.75
CA HIS A 120 9.84 -6.19 10.39
C HIS A 120 9.66 -5.63 11.81
N LEU A 121 8.45 -5.24 12.20
CA LEU A 121 8.17 -4.68 13.53
C LEU A 121 7.90 -5.77 14.58
N HIS A 122 7.39 -6.93 14.15
CA HIS A 122 7.05 -8.04 15.05
C HIS A 122 8.17 -9.08 15.19
N GLY A 123 9.21 -8.99 14.34
CA GLY A 123 10.34 -9.91 14.31
C GLY A 123 11.68 -9.25 14.57
N GLY A 124 11.92 -8.75 15.79
CA GLY A 124 13.28 -8.51 16.26
C GLY A 124 13.54 -7.14 16.88
N GLY A 125 13.71 -7.13 18.21
CA GLY A 125 14.56 -6.15 18.85
C GLY A 125 15.98 -6.26 18.28
N ARG A 126 16.32 -5.37 17.36
CA ARG A 126 17.71 -4.94 17.12
C ARG A 126 17.69 -3.43 17.11
N SER A 127 18.05 -2.85 18.25
CA SER A 127 18.49 -1.47 18.35
C SER A 127 19.66 -1.27 17.38
N SER A 128 19.41 -0.79 16.17
CA SER A 128 20.43 -0.06 15.42
C SER A 128 20.44 1.36 15.95
N ALA A 129 21.20 1.57 17.03
CA ALA A 129 21.64 2.90 17.39
C ALA A 129 22.36 3.54 16.19
N PRO A 130 22.23 4.85 15.95
CA PRO A 130 23.02 5.52 14.93
C PRO A 130 24.51 5.40 15.26
N PRO A 131 25.42 5.30 14.26
CA PRO A 131 26.85 5.24 14.53
C PRO A 131 27.29 6.53 15.21
N ARG A 132 27.98 6.41 16.35
CA ARG A 132 28.69 7.52 16.99
C ARG A 132 29.86 7.90 16.09
N GLN A 133 29.88 9.15 15.61
CA GLN A 133 31.05 9.73 14.96
C GLN A 133 32.15 9.92 16.01
N ASP A 134 33.30 9.31 15.75
CA ASP A 134 34.50 9.40 16.57
C ASP A 134 35.17 10.75 16.31
N ASP A 135 35.64 11.34 17.41
CA ASP A 135 36.17 12.69 17.56
C ASP A 135 37.60 12.73 16.96
N SER A 136 37.85 13.56 15.94
CA SER A 136 39.21 13.97 15.59
C SER A 136 39.20 15.34 14.90
N ASP A 137 39.76 16.33 15.58
CA ASP A 137 39.99 17.71 15.11
C ASP A 137 41.44 18.09 15.52
N PRO A 138 42.12 19.13 14.99
CA PRO A 138 42.11 19.80 13.67
C PRO A 138 43.57 19.97 13.12
N PRO A 139 43.92 20.88 12.14
CA PRO A 139 43.91 22.35 12.34
C PRO A 139 43.46 23.21 11.12
N ARG A 140 42.53 24.13 11.42
CA ARG A 140 42.46 25.58 11.10
C ARG A 140 43.15 26.11 9.81
N ALA A 141 42.32 26.57 8.86
CA ALA A 141 42.64 27.65 7.90
C ALA A 141 41.38 28.48 7.60
N ALA A 142 41.59 29.76 7.27
CA ALA A 142 40.68 30.90 7.45
C ALA A 142 39.43 30.98 6.53
N GLU A 143 38.40 31.67 7.03
CA GLU A 143 37.18 32.10 6.31
C GLU A 143 37.48 33.13 5.19
N PRO A 144 36.56 33.36 4.21
CA PRO A 144 35.48 34.34 4.45
C PRO A 144 34.13 34.08 3.74
N GLY A 145 33.02 34.48 4.39
CA GLY A 145 31.90 35.19 3.73
C GLY A 145 30.56 34.44 3.53
N SER A 146 29.58 34.75 4.39
CA SER A 146 28.14 34.45 4.22
C SER A 146 27.46 35.24 3.09
N PRO A 147 26.39 34.69 2.50
CA PRO A 147 25.20 35.51 2.20
C PRO A 147 23.90 34.96 2.83
N ALA A 148 23.00 35.91 3.08
CA ALA A 148 21.81 35.91 3.95
C ALA A 148 20.67 34.89 3.65
N PRO A 149 19.78 34.65 4.64
CA PRO A 149 18.59 33.81 4.46
C PRO A 149 17.50 34.50 3.63
N ARG A 150 16.76 33.69 2.85
CA ARG A 150 15.62 34.11 2.03
C ARG A 150 14.40 34.43 2.92
N PRO A 151 13.54 35.40 2.54
CA PRO A 151 12.40 35.80 3.37
C PRO A 151 11.24 34.79 3.31
N ASP A 152 10.63 34.58 4.47
CA ASP A 152 9.39 33.82 4.68
C ASP A 152 8.21 34.40 3.88
N THR A 153 7.42 33.51 3.29
CA THR A 153 6.18 33.88 2.60
C THR A 153 5.04 33.91 3.63
N PRO A 154 4.21 34.98 3.71
CA PRO A 154 3.13 35.05 4.69
C PRO A 154 1.96 34.11 4.34
N PRO A 155 1.17 33.64 5.34
CA PRO A 155 0.01 32.79 5.10
C PRO A 155 -1.17 33.57 4.49
N PRO A 156 -2.11 32.87 3.80
CA PRO A 156 -3.23 33.51 3.11
C PRO A 156 -4.30 34.06 4.07
N PRO A 157 -5.07 35.08 3.65
CA PRO A 157 -6.11 35.71 4.47
C PRO A 157 -7.37 34.82 4.62
N PRO A 158 -8.16 35.01 5.70
CA PRO A 158 -9.41 34.29 5.91
C PRO A 158 -10.54 34.78 4.96
N PRO A 159 -11.55 33.93 4.69
CA PRO A 159 -12.66 34.27 3.78
C PRO A 159 -13.62 35.33 4.37
N PRO A 160 -14.27 36.15 3.53
CA PRO A 160 -15.24 37.18 3.93
C PRO A 160 -16.59 36.59 4.43
N PRO A 161 -17.41 37.40 5.14
CA PRO A 161 -18.58 36.94 5.90
C PRO A 161 -19.72 36.39 5.06
#